data_AF-A0A4S8KV44-F1
#
_entry.id   AF-A0A4S8KV44-F1
#
_cell.length_a   1.000
_cell.length_b   1.000
_cell.length_c   1.000
_cell.angle_alpha   90.00
_cell.angle_beta   90.00
_cell.angle_gamma   90.00
#
_symmetry.space_group_name_H-M   'P 1'
#
loop_
_entity.id
_entity.type
_entity.pdbx_description
1 polymer ?
#
loop_
_entity_poly.entity_id
_entity_poly.type
_entity_poly.pdbx_seq_one_letter_code
_entity_poly.pdbx_strand_id
1 'polypeptide(L)'
;MTSGTARPCIAADLMESQPDPSPEQELCGKAVSAVAYAGGRDTSVASTLYALAAICIHPDVQIQAQKELDRVVGPGRLPEFGDRDRLPYINAMIKELSRWRPILPCGVPHCSSEDDVYKGYFIPKSILHDAEIYPDPEAFKPERWLMEDDVEGGYRLNP
;
A
#
# COMPACT_ATOMS: atom_id res chain seq x y z
N MET A 1 -20.76 10.74 20.44
CA MET A 1 -21.76 11.26 19.48
C MET A 1 -22.63 12.28 20.20
N THR A 2 -22.09 13.47 20.47
CA THR A 2 -22.67 14.41 21.46
C THR A 2 -23.39 15.61 20.81
N SER A 3 -23.34 15.75 19.48
CA SER A 3 -23.93 16.87 18.73
C SER A 3 -24.89 16.46 17.61
N GLY A 4 -25.18 15.16 17.43
CA GLY A 4 -26.07 14.67 16.36
C GLY A 4 -25.50 14.78 14.93
N THR A 5 -24.30 15.32 14.74
CA THR A 5 -23.63 15.41 13.44
C THR A 5 -22.72 14.21 13.21
N ALA A 6 -22.94 13.49 12.10
CA ALA A 6 -22.03 12.46 11.63
C ALA A 6 -20.70 13.09 11.19
N ARG A 7 -19.59 12.36 11.34
CA ARG A 7 -18.30 12.78 10.74
C ARG A 7 -18.39 12.60 9.22
N PRO A 8 -17.76 13.47 8.41
CA PRO A 8 -17.71 13.29 6.96
C PRO A 8 -17.16 11.91 6.61
N CYS A 9 -17.93 11.14 5.86
CA CYS A 9 -17.54 9.83 5.36
C CYS A 9 -18.43 9.44 4.19
N ILE A 10 -17.96 8.51 3.37
CA ILE A 10 -18.68 8.06 2.17
C ILE A 10 -20.11 7.59 2.47
N ALA A 11 -20.34 6.95 3.61
CA ALA A 11 -21.67 6.50 4.00
C ALA A 11 -22.60 7.69 4.34
N ALA A 12 -22.08 8.71 5.03
CA ALA A 12 -22.83 9.93 5.30
C ALA A 12 -23.17 10.68 4.00
N ASP A 13 -22.19 10.83 3.10
CA ASP A 13 -22.37 11.50 1.81
C ASP A 13 -23.41 10.77 0.93
N LEU A 14 -23.40 9.43 0.94
CA LEU A 14 -24.39 8.61 0.21
C LEU A 14 -25.80 8.76 0.80
N MET A 15 -25.94 8.83 2.14
CA MET A 15 -27.24 9.06 2.79
C MET A 15 -27.77 10.48 2.55
N GLU A 16 -26.91 11.48 2.58
CA GLU A 16 -27.28 12.88 2.36
C GLU A 16 -27.63 13.18 0.90
N SER A 17 -26.92 12.56 -0.05
CA SER A 17 -27.19 12.72 -1.49
C SER A 17 -28.44 11.97 -1.96
N GLN A 18 -28.93 10.99 -1.18
CA GLN A 18 -30.12 10.19 -1.50
C GLN A 18 -31.02 10.05 -0.28
N PRO A 19 -31.76 11.11 0.11
CA PRO A 19 -32.59 11.10 1.31
C PRO A 19 -33.83 10.19 1.22
N ASP A 20 -34.26 9.83 0.01
CA ASP A 20 -35.34 8.87 -0.25
C ASP A 20 -34.89 7.86 -1.33
N PRO A 21 -34.04 6.89 -0.98
CA PRO A 21 -33.45 5.96 -1.93
C PRO A 21 -34.44 4.86 -2.30
N SER A 22 -34.44 4.44 -3.57
CA SER A 22 -35.04 3.18 -3.97
C SER A 22 -34.35 2.00 -3.26
N PRO A 23 -35.00 0.81 -3.18
CA PRO A 23 -34.35 -0.38 -2.60
C PRO A 23 -33.01 -0.73 -3.26
N GLU A 24 -32.88 -0.49 -4.57
CA GLU A 24 -31.65 -0.72 -5.32
C GLU A 24 -30.55 0.29 -4.93
N GLN A 25 -30.93 1.56 -4.81
CA GLN A 25 -30.05 2.64 -4.36
C GLN A 25 -29.53 2.40 -2.94
N GLU A 26 -30.41 1.97 -2.03
CA GLU A 26 -30.04 1.63 -0.66
C GLU A 26 -29.07 0.42 -0.63
N LEU A 27 -29.36 -0.62 -1.42
CA LEU A 27 -28.47 -1.79 -1.55
C LEU A 27 -27.10 -1.38 -2.09
N CYS A 28 -27.06 -0.54 -3.12
CA CYS A 28 -25.83 -0.03 -3.70
C CYS A 28 -25.01 0.77 -2.68
N GLY A 29 -25.65 1.69 -1.93
CA GLY A 29 -24.98 2.48 -0.90
C GLY A 29 -24.38 1.63 0.21
N LYS A 30 -25.09 0.59 0.64
CA LYS A 30 -24.57 -0.41 1.60
C LYS A 30 -23.39 -1.18 1.03
N ALA A 31 -23.49 -1.67 -0.20
CA ALA A 31 -22.44 -2.44 -0.86
C ALA A 31 -21.16 -1.62 -1.04
N VAL A 32 -21.27 -0.38 -1.52
CA VAL A 32 -20.13 0.54 -1.68
C VAL A 32 -19.46 0.80 -0.34
N SER A 33 -20.24 1.10 0.71
CA SER A 33 -19.72 1.35 2.05
C SER A 33 -18.99 0.12 2.62
N ALA A 34 -19.56 -1.07 2.43
CA ALA A 34 -18.98 -2.33 2.90
C ALA A 34 -17.65 -2.65 2.19
N VAL A 35 -17.61 -2.51 0.85
CA VAL A 35 -16.39 -2.76 0.06
C VAL A 35 -15.31 -1.74 0.38
N ALA A 36 -15.65 -0.45 0.52
CA ALA A 36 -14.70 0.59 0.90
C ALA A 36 -14.08 0.31 2.29
N TYR A 37 -14.91 -0.10 3.25
CA TYR A 37 -14.44 -0.46 4.59
C TYR A 37 -13.51 -1.68 4.57
N ALA A 38 -13.94 -2.77 3.93
CA ALA A 38 -13.16 -4.01 3.85
C ALA A 38 -11.82 -3.78 3.12
N GLY A 39 -11.86 -3.12 1.96
CA GLY A 39 -10.68 -2.83 1.16
C GLY A 39 -9.69 -1.88 1.82
N GLY A 40 -10.18 -0.90 2.60
CA GLY A 40 -9.33 0.09 3.27
C GLY A 40 -8.79 -0.35 4.63
N ARG A 41 -9.54 -1.14 5.40
CA ARG A 41 -9.16 -1.51 6.77
C ARG A 41 -8.17 -2.66 6.81
N ASP A 42 -8.57 -3.82 6.34
CA ASP A 42 -7.87 -5.06 6.65
C ASP A 42 -6.48 -5.07 5.98
N THR A 43 -6.40 -4.49 4.76
CA THR A 43 -5.14 -4.29 4.04
C THR A 43 -4.19 -3.34 4.79
N SER A 44 -4.67 -2.16 5.20
CA SER A 44 -3.86 -1.16 5.90
C SER A 44 -3.36 -1.67 7.25
N VAL A 45 -4.20 -2.39 8.01
CA VAL A 45 -3.80 -2.99 9.28
C VAL A 45 -2.70 -4.02 9.07
N ALA A 46 -2.87 -4.93 8.12
CA ALA A 46 -1.88 -5.96 7.83
C ALA A 46 -0.55 -5.35 7.33
N SER A 47 -0.61 -4.39 6.41
CA SER A 47 0.58 -3.68 5.93
C SER A 47 1.31 -2.95 7.05
N THR A 48 0.59 -2.30 7.97
CA THR A 48 1.21 -1.62 9.12
C THR A 48 1.90 -2.60 10.05
N LEU A 49 1.27 -3.76 10.33
CA LEU A 49 1.88 -4.80 11.15
C LEU A 49 3.14 -5.38 10.50
N TYR A 50 3.12 -5.63 9.19
CA TYR A 50 4.31 -6.06 8.47
C TYR A 50 5.41 -4.99 8.44
N ALA A 51 5.06 -3.71 8.34
CA ALA A 51 6.03 -2.63 8.42
C ALA A 51 6.72 -2.62 9.80
N LEU A 52 5.96 -2.73 10.89
CA LEU A 52 6.49 -2.82 12.25
C LEU A 52 7.39 -4.06 12.41
N ALA A 53 6.96 -5.22 11.92
CA ALA A 53 7.76 -6.44 11.96
C ALA A 53 9.06 -6.30 11.18
N ALA A 54 9.01 -5.75 9.96
CA ALA A 54 10.18 -5.53 9.11
C ALA A 54 11.21 -4.61 9.79
N ILE A 55 10.76 -3.50 10.39
CA ILE A 55 11.64 -2.57 11.11
C ILE A 55 12.28 -3.24 12.34
N CYS A 56 11.55 -4.10 13.06
CA CYS A 56 12.10 -4.83 14.21
C CYS A 56 13.16 -5.87 13.84
N ILE A 57 13.04 -6.52 12.67
CA ILE A 57 13.98 -7.58 12.25
C ILE A 57 15.10 -7.06 11.32
N HIS A 58 14.95 -5.84 10.78
CA HIS A 58 15.94 -5.14 9.93
C HIS A 58 16.30 -3.77 10.54
N PRO A 59 17.08 -3.75 11.65
CA PRO A 59 17.42 -2.52 12.35
C PRO A 59 18.28 -1.55 11.52
N ASP A 60 19.03 -2.06 10.55
CA ASP A 60 19.77 -1.27 9.57
C ASP A 60 18.82 -0.43 8.69
N VAL A 61 17.74 -1.05 8.19
CA VAL A 61 16.69 -0.34 7.43
C VAL A 61 16.00 0.71 8.31
N GLN A 62 15.70 0.38 9.57
CA GLN A 62 15.14 1.34 10.53
C GLN A 62 16.01 2.58 10.67
N ILE A 63 17.32 2.39 10.88
CA ILE A 63 18.28 3.49 11.11
C ILE A 63 18.33 4.41 9.88
N GLN A 64 18.31 3.86 8.67
CA GLN A 64 18.31 4.68 7.45
C GLN A 64 16.99 5.44 7.25
N ALA A 65 15.85 4.78 7.48
CA ALA A 65 14.55 5.44 7.42
C ALA A 65 14.44 6.58 8.45
N GLN A 66 14.96 6.38 9.67
CA GLN A 66 14.98 7.41 10.70
C GLN A 66 15.87 8.60 10.32
N LYS A 67 17.07 8.35 9.79
CA LYS A 67 17.95 9.43 9.29
C LYS A 67 17.28 10.28 8.22
N GLU A 68 16.53 9.65 7.31
CA GLU A 68 15.78 10.36 6.27
C GLU A 68 14.66 11.22 6.87
N LEU A 69 13.88 10.67 7.82
CA LEU A 69 12.84 11.44 8.54
C LEU A 69 13.45 12.63 9.30
N ASP A 70 14.53 12.41 10.04
CA ASP A 70 15.19 13.45 10.82
C ASP A 70 15.72 14.59 9.92
N ARG A 71 16.23 14.24 8.72
CA ARG A 71 16.71 15.22 7.73
C ARG A 71 15.58 16.03 7.09
N VAL A 72 14.44 15.41 6.78
CA VAL A 72 13.37 16.01 5.96
C VAL A 72 12.29 16.68 6.79
N VAL A 73 11.89 16.02 7.88
CA VAL A 73 10.80 16.43 8.76
C VAL A 73 11.34 17.13 10.00
N GLY A 74 12.42 16.59 10.58
CA GLY A 74 13.00 17.06 11.83
C GLY A 74 12.12 16.75 13.06
N PRO A 75 12.58 17.10 14.27
CA PRO A 75 11.92 16.70 15.53
C PRO A 75 10.72 17.57 15.92
N GLY A 76 10.47 18.68 15.21
CA GLY A 76 9.55 19.73 15.63
C GLY A 76 8.10 19.56 15.13
N ARG A 77 7.84 18.58 14.27
CA ARG A 77 6.51 18.37 13.67
C ARG A 77 6.30 16.93 13.22
N LEU A 78 5.04 16.59 12.94
CA LEU A 78 4.70 15.34 12.28
C LEU A 78 4.90 15.44 10.76
N PRO A 79 5.12 14.31 10.06
CA PRO A 79 5.16 14.28 8.60
C PRO A 79 3.85 14.76 7.98
N GLU A 80 3.96 15.45 6.85
CA GLU A 80 2.84 15.93 6.05
C GLU A 80 2.92 15.39 4.62
N PHE A 81 1.82 15.46 3.85
CA PHE A 81 1.79 14.95 2.49
C PHE A 81 2.85 15.57 1.57
N GLY A 82 3.19 16.85 1.78
CA GLY A 82 4.23 17.55 1.01
C GLY A 82 5.68 17.10 1.31
N ASP A 83 5.88 16.23 2.30
CA ASP A 83 7.18 15.61 2.55
C ASP A 83 7.44 14.40 1.67
N ARG A 84 6.39 13.77 1.12
CA ARG A 84 6.45 12.45 0.49
C ARG A 84 7.52 12.34 -0.60
N ASP A 85 7.63 13.33 -1.47
CA ASP A 85 8.60 13.31 -2.59
C ASP A 85 10.05 13.45 -2.11
N ARG A 86 10.25 13.95 -0.88
CA ARG A 86 11.56 14.11 -0.23
C ARG A 86 11.94 12.92 0.65
N LEU A 87 11.08 11.89 0.74
CA LEU A 87 11.27 10.66 1.51
C LEU A 87 11.48 9.41 0.61
N PRO A 88 12.45 9.42 -0.32
CA PRO A 88 12.65 8.32 -1.27
C PRO A 88 12.97 6.98 -0.59
N TYR A 89 13.74 6.96 0.49
CA TYR A 89 14.07 5.71 1.21
C TYR A 89 12.85 5.10 1.88
N ILE A 90 12.01 5.90 2.52
CA ILE A 90 10.76 5.43 3.14
C ILE A 90 9.77 4.95 2.08
N ASN A 91 9.66 5.65 0.95
CA ASN A 91 8.83 5.19 -0.16
C ASN A 91 9.33 3.86 -0.73
N ALA A 92 10.66 3.70 -0.84
CA ALA A 92 11.30 2.46 -1.27
C ALA A 92 11.03 1.31 -0.28
N MET A 93 11.08 1.60 1.02
CA MET A 93 10.73 0.64 2.08
C MET A 93 9.26 0.19 1.98
N ILE A 94 8.32 1.09 1.69
CA ILE A 94 6.90 0.74 1.49
C ILE A 94 6.69 -0.10 0.23
N LYS A 95 7.36 0.24 -0.89
CA LYS A 95 7.35 -0.56 -2.12
C LYS A 95 7.88 -1.97 -1.85
N GLU A 96 9.03 -2.07 -1.17
CA GLU A 96 9.65 -3.35 -0.84
C GLU A 96 8.80 -4.18 0.12
N LEU A 97 8.09 -3.55 1.05
CA LEU A 97 7.20 -4.25 1.98
C LEU A 97 6.05 -4.94 1.23
N SER A 98 5.50 -4.25 0.25
CA SER A 98 4.42 -4.76 -0.60
C SER A 98 4.88 -5.90 -1.50
N ARG A 99 6.16 -5.93 -1.89
CA ARG A 99 6.79 -7.03 -2.63
C ARG A 99 7.12 -8.23 -1.72
N TRP A 100 7.70 -7.97 -0.55
CA TRP A 100 8.20 -9.00 0.37
C TRP A 100 7.08 -9.74 1.10
N ARG A 101 6.02 -9.03 1.50
CA ARG A 101 4.83 -9.60 2.16
C ARG A 101 3.56 -8.99 1.58
N PRO A 102 3.19 -9.35 0.34
CA PRO A 102 1.96 -8.87 -0.27
C PRO A 102 0.76 -9.33 0.56
N ILE A 103 -0.17 -8.40 0.85
CA ILE A 103 -1.37 -8.72 1.65
C ILE A 103 -2.29 -9.71 0.91
N LEU A 104 -2.30 -9.63 -0.42
CA LEU A 104 -3.05 -10.52 -1.30
C LEU A 104 -2.06 -11.26 -2.23
N PRO A 105 -1.30 -12.25 -1.73
CA PRO A 105 -0.26 -12.93 -2.52
C PRO A 105 -0.81 -13.70 -3.73
N CYS A 106 -2.08 -14.08 -3.67
CA CYS A 106 -2.82 -14.72 -4.76
C CYS A 106 -3.76 -13.76 -5.49
N GLY A 107 -3.72 -12.46 -5.18
CA GLY A 107 -4.70 -11.47 -5.65
C GLY A 107 -6.12 -11.77 -5.19
N VAL A 108 -7.09 -11.06 -5.79
CA VAL A 108 -8.48 -11.52 -5.79
C VAL A 108 -8.56 -12.66 -6.80
N PRO A 109 -9.06 -13.86 -6.43
CA PRO A 109 -9.19 -14.96 -7.37
C PRO A 109 -9.99 -14.52 -8.59
N HIS A 110 -9.34 -14.55 -9.75
CA HIS A 110 -10.00 -14.43 -11.05
C HIS A 110 -10.16 -15.84 -11.59
N CYS A 111 -11.38 -16.21 -12.00
CA CYS A 111 -11.58 -17.40 -12.81
C CYS A 111 -11.65 -16.99 -14.27
N SER A 112 -10.98 -17.76 -15.13
CA SER A 112 -11.29 -17.68 -16.55
C SER A 112 -12.68 -18.27 -16.75
N SER A 113 -13.57 -17.57 -17.45
CA SER A 113 -14.89 -18.11 -17.79
C SER A 113 -14.81 -19.26 -18.79
N GLU A 114 -13.69 -19.35 -19.52
CA GLU A 114 -13.37 -20.37 -20.53
C GLU A 114 -11.86 -20.65 -20.55
N ASP A 115 -11.42 -21.80 -21.07
CA ASP A 115 -9.99 -22.10 -21.20
C ASP A 115 -9.30 -21.12 -22.16
N ASP A 116 -8.13 -20.57 -21.80
CA ASP A 116 -7.36 -19.67 -22.66
C ASP A 116 -5.88 -20.04 -22.71
N VAL A 117 -5.28 -19.83 -23.88
CA VAL A 117 -3.86 -20.05 -24.17
C VAL A 117 -3.30 -18.75 -24.73
N TYR A 118 -2.65 -17.98 -23.86
CA TYR A 118 -2.01 -16.74 -24.29
C TYR A 118 -0.61 -17.03 -24.82
N LYS A 119 -0.38 -16.78 -26.12
CA LYS A 119 0.92 -16.96 -26.80
C LYS A 119 1.54 -18.36 -26.63
N GLY A 120 0.72 -19.40 -26.60
CA GLY A 120 1.17 -20.79 -26.43
C GLY A 120 1.44 -21.22 -24.98
N TYR A 121 1.20 -20.33 -24.01
CA TYR A 121 1.31 -20.63 -22.59
C TYR A 121 -0.08 -20.92 -22.01
N PHE A 122 -0.23 -22.08 -21.40
CA PHE A 122 -1.30 -22.32 -20.42
C PHE A 122 -1.02 -21.41 -19.22
N ILE A 123 -2.03 -20.77 -18.64
CA ILE A 123 -1.86 -19.76 -17.58
C ILE A 123 -2.01 -20.39 -16.18
N PRO A 124 -0.91 -20.70 -15.45
CA PRO A 124 -0.92 -20.96 -14.00
C PRO A 124 -0.29 -19.83 -13.14
N LYS A 125 -0.25 -20.03 -11.82
CA LYS A 125 -0.37 -19.04 -10.72
C LYS A 125 0.91 -18.25 -10.30
N SER A 126 0.83 -16.90 -10.27
CA SER A 126 1.63 -15.87 -9.54
C SER A 126 3.10 -15.57 -9.96
N ILE A 127 3.50 -14.28 -9.90
CA ILE A 127 4.77 -13.71 -10.46
C ILE A 127 5.65 -12.90 -9.47
N LEU A 128 5.23 -12.70 -8.21
CA LEU A 128 5.88 -11.71 -7.31
C LEU A 128 7.19 -12.19 -6.65
N HIS A 129 7.56 -13.46 -6.80
CA HIS A 129 8.76 -14.08 -6.20
C HIS A 129 9.70 -14.68 -7.27
N ASP A 130 9.64 -14.17 -8.50
CA ASP A 130 10.51 -14.63 -9.57
C ASP A 130 11.97 -14.17 -9.31
N ALA A 131 12.88 -15.13 -9.16
CA ALA A 131 14.29 -14.87 -8.89
C ALA A 131 15.04 -14.29 -10.11
N GLU A 132 14.50 -14.42 -11.33
CA GLU A 132 15.05 -13.77 -12.52
C GLU A 132 14.75 -12.26 -12.53
N ILE A 133 13.64 -11.85 -11.91
CA ILE A 133 13.21 -10.44 -11.84
C ILE A 133 13.72 -9.77 -10.55
N TYR A 134 13.76 -10.49 -9.43
CA TYR A 134 14.19 -10.00 -8.12
C TYR A 134 15.30 -10.88 -7.52
N PRO A 135 16.58 -10.55 -7.72
CA PRO A 135 17.70 -11.31 -7.12
C PRO A 135 17.60 -11.33 -5.59
N ASP A 136 17.72 -12.49 -4.94
CA ASP A 136 17.43 -12.68 -3.50
C ASP A 136 15.99 -12.30 -3.09
N PRO A 137 14.94 -12.94 -3.63
CA PRO A 137 13.56 -12.49 -3.48
C PRO A 137 13.04 -12.52 -2.02
N GLU A 138 13.59 -13.41 -1.19
CA GLU A 138 13.22 -13.55 0.23
C GLU A 138 13.85 -12.47 1.13
N ALA A 139 14.87 -11.76 0.65
CA ALA A 139 15.52 -10.68 1.40
C ALA A 139 14.75 -9.36 1.23
N PHE A 140 14.49 -8.70 2.36
CA PHE A 140 13.93 -7.36 2.40
C PHE A 140 15.05 -6.32 2.15
N LYS A 141 15.08 -5.73 0.95
CA LYS A 141 16.10 -4.75 0.55
C LYS A 141 15.46 -3.52 -0.11
N PRO A 142 15.10 -2.48 0.66
CA PRO A 142 14.53 -1.24 0.13
C PRO A 142 15.38 -0.62 -0.99
N GLU A 143 16.69 -0.81 -0.95
CA GLU A 143 17.67 -0.28 -1.90
C GLU A 143 17.40 -0.71 -3.34
N ARG A 144 16.64 -1.79 -3.56
CA ARG A 144 16.18 -2.23 -4.90
C ARG A 144 15.40 -1.16 -5.66
N TRP A 145 14.73 -0.27 -4.93
CA TRP A 145 13.87 0.77 -5.49
C TRP A 145 14.57 2.12 -5.55
N LEU A 146 15.88 2.18 -5.31
CA LEU A 146 16.67 3.40 -5.31
C LEU A 146 17.63 3.43 -6.51
N MET A 147 17.81 4.62 -7.07
CA MET A 147 18.90 4.96 -7.97
C MET A 147 19.82 5.96 -7.26
N GLU A 148 21.12 5.88 -7.52
CA GLU A 148 22.07 6.92 -7.09
C GLU A 148 21.69 8.25 -7.74
N ASP A 149 21.68 9.32 -6.95
CA ASP A 149 21.50 10.68 -7.43
C ASP A 149 22.84 11.42 -7.44
N ASP A 150 23.05 12.33 -8.39
CA ASP A 150 24.30 13.10 -8.57
C ASP A 150 24.56 14.12 -7.44
N VAL A 151 23.76 14.11 -6.38
CA VAL A 151 23.87 15.00 -5.22
C VAL A 151 24.40 14.17 -4.05
N GLU A 152 25.54 14.56 -3.47
CA GLU A 152 26.24 13.83 -2.39
C GLU A 152 25.27 13.24 -1.34
N GLY A 153 25.17 11.90 -1.34
CA GLY A 153 24.37 11.14 -0.37
C GLY A 153 22.85 11.10 -0.62
N GLY A 154 22.39 11.52 -1.80
CA GLY A 154 20.98 11.45 -2.21
C GLY A 154 20.63 10.14 -2.94
N TYR A 155 19.51 9.53 -2.56
CA TYR A 155 18.88 8.47 -3.36
C TYR A 155 17.62 9.04 -4.04
N ARG A 156 17.34 8.63 -5.27
CA ARG A 156 16.04 8.85 -5.93
C ARG A 156 15.28 7.54 -6.06
N LEU A 157 13.95 7.59 -6.03
CA LEU A 157 13.14 6.43 -6.35
C LEU A 157 13.33 6.04 -7.81
N ASN A 158 13.62 4.77 -8.05
CA ASN A 158 13.46 4.15 -9.36
C ASN A 158 11.95 4.07 -9.67
N PRO A 159 11.47 4.61 -10.82
CA PRO A 159 10.06 4.63 -11.18
C PRO A 159 9.36 3.28 -11.02
#